data_AF-A0A6G4ZU78-F1
#
_entry.id   AF-A0A6G4ZU78-F1
#
_cell.length_a   1.000
_cell.length_b   1.000
_cell.length_c   1.000
_cell.angle_alpha   90.00
_cell.angle_beta   90.00
_cell.angle_gamma   90.00
#
_symmetry.space_group_name_H-M   'P 1'
#
loop_
_entity.id
_entity.type
_entity.pdbx_description
1 polymer ?
#
loop_
_entity_poly.entity_id
_entity_poly.type
_entity_poly.pdbx_seq_one_letter_code
_entity_poly.pdbx_strand_id
1 'polypeptide(L)'
;MLKRHIEKKLLSNLEIMPVVLIRGARQSGKTTLTHMLGKENGYTFYNLDDHATLLNATKDPAGWIKSLKKPAIIGEVQRVPEIFLPIKADVDQNRIPGRYILTGSANPLLLPRLGDSLAGRMGIIDLFPFSQGEAQQKKESFIEYIFANEIIPKTFSAFSQEEFHKLLIRGGFPFVQSLSEEKIEIWMGAYLQTMLDRDVREISNIAGLRDFPLLFRLLATRTANLLNISDLSRSL
;
A
#
# COMPACT_ATOMS: atom_id res chain seq x y z
N MET A 1 -6.12 2.36 -18.05
CA MET A 1 -5.91 2.13 -16.59
C MET A 1 -5.46 0.68 -16.46
N LEU A 2 -4.43 0.39 -15.66
CA LEU A 2 -3.75 -0.92 -15.65
C LEU A 2 -4.39 -1.86 -14.62
N LYS A 3 -4.59 -3.13 -15.01
CA LYS A 3 -5.06 -4.21 -14.14
C LYS A 3 -3.96 -4.61 -13.16
N ARG A 4 -4.27 -4.74 -11.86
CA ARG A 4 -3.29 -5.18 -10.86
C ARG A 4 -3.29 -6.70 -10.74
N HIS A 5 -2.12 -7.32 -10.70
CA HIS A 5 -2.00 -8.77 -10.46
C HIS A 5 -2.51 -9.18 -9.07
N ILE A 6 -2.45 -8.27 -8.10
CA ILE A 6 -2.94 -8.51 -6.73
C ILE A 6 -4.47 -8.61 -6.63
N GLU A 7 -5.22 -8.18 -7.65
CA GLU A 7 -6.69 -8.20 -7.65
C GLU A 7 -7.25 -9.59 -7.35
N LYS A 8 -6.67 -10.63 -7.93
CA LYS A 8 -7.10 -12.01 -7.68
C LYS A 8 -7.02 -12.38 -6.20
N LYS A 9 -5.89 -12.05 -5.56
CA LYS A 9 -5.68 -12.31 -4.12
C LYS A 9 -6.62 -11.46 -3.26
N LEU A 10 -6.86 -10.21 -3.64
CA LEU A 10 -7.81 -9.33 -2.97
C LEU A 10 -9.23 -9.90 -3.01
N LEU A 11 -9.70 -10.33 -4.18
CA LEU A 11 -11.02 -10.96 -4.36
C LEU A 11 -11.15 -12.23 -3.51
N SER A 12 -10.17 -13.15 -3.57
CA SER A 12 -10.18 -14.35 -2.73
C SER A 12 -10.20 -14.04 -1.23
N ASN A 13 -9.52 -12.98 -0.79
CA ASN A 13 -9.61 -12.54 0.61
C ASN A 13 -11.00 -12.03 0.96
N LEU A 14 -11.67 -11.31 0.05
CA LEU A 14 -13.01 -10.75 0.29
C LEU A 14 -14.10 -11.83 0.35
N GLU A 15 -13.86 -13.01 -0.23
CA GLU A 15 -14.75 -14.17 -0.11
C GLU A 15 -14.72 -14.81 1.29
N ILE A 16 -13.65 -14.60 2.06
CA ILE A 16 -13.41 -15.31 3.33
C ILE A 16 -13.39 -14.35 4.53
N MET A 17 -12.78 -13.19 4.36
CA MET A 17 -12.53 -12.22 5.43
C MET A 17 -13.61 -11.15 5.45
N PRO A 18 -14.22 -10.82 6.61
CA PRO A 18 -15.16 -9.72 6.71
C PRO A 18 -14.48 -8.35 6.53
N VAL A 19 -13.19 -8.25 6.83
CA VAL A 19 -12.39 -7.03 6.63
C VAL A 19 -11.18 -7.35 5.78
N VAL A 20 -10.86 -6.50 4.80
CA VAL A 20 -9.57 -6.54 4.10
C VAL A 20 -8.90 -5.19 4.16
N LEU A 21 -7.70 -5.13 4.72
CA LEU A 21 -6.86 -3.94 4.76
C LEU A 21 -5.84 -3.96 3.63
N ILE A 22 -5.92 -2.98 2.74
CA ILE A 22 -4.94 -2.72 1.69
C ILE A 22 -3.96 -1.66 2.18
N ARG A 23 -2.73 -2.09 2.47
CA ARG A 23 -1.64 -1.21 2.90
C ARG A 23 -0.69 -0.94 1.75
N GLY A 24 0.06 0.14 1.81
CA GLY A 24 1.14 0.40 0.85
C GLY A 24 1.48 1.86 0.77
N ALA A 25 2.61 2.18 0.14
CA ALA A 25 3.12 3.54 0.05
C ALA A 25 2.08 4.53 -0.50
N ARG A 26 2.18 5.81 -0.11
CA ARG A 26 1.39 6.86 -0.77
C ARG A 26 1.64 6.83 -2.28
N GLN A 27 0.60 7.08 -3.05
CA GLN A 27 0.62 7.05 -4.52
C GLN A 27 0.90 5.66 -5.15
N SER A 28 0.88 4.54 -4.41
CA SER A 28 1.01 3.19 -4.98
C SER A 28 -0.20 2.69 -5.79
N GLY A 29 -1.30 3.44 -5.81
CA GLY A 29 -2.53 3.09 -6.55
C GLY A 29 -3.65 2.45 -5.72
N LYS A 30 -3.58 2.50 -4.37
CA LYS A 30 -4.61 1.94 -3.46
C LYS A 30 -6.02 2.44 -3.78
N THR A 31 -6.20 3.76 -3.77
CA THR A 31 -7.49 4.42 -4.01
C THR A 31 -8.08 4.03 -5.36
N THR A 32 -7.25 4.02 -6.41
CA THR A 32 -7.64 3.59 -7.76
C THR A 32 -8.14 2.15 -7.77
N LEU A 33 -7.37 1.22 -7.20
CA LEU A 33 -7.73 -0.19 -7.10
C LEU A 33 -9.07 -0.38 -6.36
N THR A 34 -9.24 0.28 -5.22
CA THR A 34 -10.49 0.17 -4.44
C THR A 34 -11.68 0.81 -5.11
N HIS A 35 -11.51 1.93 -5.83
CA HIS A 35 -12.62 2.55 -6.57
C HIS A 35 -13.11 1.67 -7.71
N MET A 36 -12.20 1.05 -8.46
CA MET A 36 -12.57 0.12 -9.53
C MET A 36 -13.37 -1.05 -8.97
N LEU A 37 -12.81 -1.71 -7.94
CA LEU A 37 -13.45 -2.83 -7.29
C LEU A 37 -14.80 -2.44 -6.67
N GLY A 38 -14.86 -1.27 -6.04
CA GLY A 38 -16.08 -0.78 -5.39
C GLY A 38 -17.21 -0.49 -6.38
N LYS A 39 -16.89 0.05 -7.56
CA LYS A 39 -17.87 0.28 -8.63
C LYS A 39 -18.46 -1.03 -9.16
N GLU A 40 -17.63 -2.06 -9.32
CA GLU A 40 -18.05 -3.37 -9.82
C GLU A 40 -18.85 -4.18 -8.78
N ASN A 41 -18.57 -3.98 -7.49
CA ASN A 41 -19.11 -4.82 -6.41
C ASN A 41 -20.04 -4.07 -5.44
N GLY A 42 -20.47 -2.85 -5.79
CA GLY A 42 -21.48 -2.09 -5.03
C GLY A 42 -21.02 -1.51 -3.69
N TYR A 43 -19.72 -1.26 -3.51
CA TYR A 43 -19.20 -0.65 -2.28
C TYR A 43 -19.45 0.85 -2.24
N THR A 44 -19.75 1.37 -1.05
CA THR A 44 -19.80 2.82 -0.81
C THR A 44 -18.46 3.32 -0.28
N PHE A 45 -17.92 4.39 -0.86
CA PHE A 45 -16.60 4.93 -0.53
C PHE A 45 -16.69 6.06 0.49
N TYR A 46 -15.87 5.98 1.54
CA TYR A 46 -15.71 6.99 2.58
C TYR A 46 -14.22 7.30 2.74
N ASN A 47 -13.83 8.57 2.57
CA ASN A 47 -12.42 8.97 2.65
C ASN A 47 -12.15 9.78 3.92
N LEU A 48 -11.24 9.33 4.79
CA LEU A 48 -10.89 10.05 6.00
C LEU A 48 -9.94 11.23 5.78
N ASP A 49 -9.51 11.48 4.53
CA ASP A 49 -8.91 12.76 4.16
C ASP A 49 -9.95 13.86 3.88
N ASP A 50 -11.22 13.51 3.68
CA ASP A 50 -12.30 14.50 3.60
C ASP A 50 -12.62 15.04 5.00
N HIS A 51 -12.63 16.38 5.15
CA HIS A 51 -12.78 17.02 6.45
C HIS A 51 -14.10 16.65 7.15
N ALA A 52 -15.23 16.63 6.42
CA ALA A 52 -16.52 16.33 7.01
C ALA A 52 -16.58 14.87 7.49
N THR A 53 -16.07 13.95 6.66
CA THR A 53 -15.97 12.52 6.99
C THR A 53 -15.06 12.30 8.20
N LEU A 54 -13.88 12.93 8.22
CA LEU A 54 -12.93 12.87 9.32
C LEU A 54 -13.54 13.35 10.64
N LEU A 55 -14.21 14.51 10.63
CA LEU A 55 -14.83 15.09 11.82
C LEU A 55 -15.90 14.17 12.39
N ASN A 56 -16.77 13.62 11.52
CA ASN A 56 -17.83 12.71 11.94
C ASN A 56 -17.26 11.41 12.52
N ALA A 57 -16.29 10.80 11.84
CA ALA A 57 -15.63 9.58 12.28
C ALA A 57 -14.87 9.76 13.60
N THR A 58 -14.25 10.93 13.82
CA THR A 58 -13.49 11.23 15.04
C THR A 58 -14.42 11.53 16.23
N LYS A 59 -15.53 12.24 15.99
CA LYS A 59 -16.47 12.65 17.04
C LYS A 59 -17.22 11.48 17.66
N ASP A 60 -17.68 10.54 16.84
CA ASP A 60 -18.36 9.32 17.29
C ASP A 60 -17.99 8.14 16.36
N PRO A 61 -16.84 7.48 16.57
CA PRO A 61 -16.40 6.36 15.75
C PRO A 61 -17.43 5.23 15.67
N ALA A 62 -18.12 4.93 16.78
CA ALA A 62 -19.06 3.83 16.86
C ALA A 62 -20.37 4.14 16.11
N GLY A 63 -20.94 5.32 16.34
CA GLY A 63 -22.12 5.79 15.60
C GLY A 63 -21.83 5.95 14.12
N TRP A 64 -20.64 6.45 13.77
CA TRP A 64 -20.22 6.59 12.38
C TRP A 64 -20.16 5.23 11.66
N ILE A 65 -19.46 4.23 12.23
CA ILE A 65 -19.39 2.87 11.66
C ILE A 65 -20.79 2.23 11.52
N LYS A 66 -21.67 2.43 12.52
CA LYS A 66 -23.07 1.98 12.44
C LYS A 66 -23.84 2.65 11.29
N SER A 67 -23.62 3.94 11.06
CA SER A 67 -24.30 4.73 10.02
C SER A 67 -23.88 4.41 8.59
N LEU A 68 -22.69 3.83 8.39
CA LEU A 68 -22.18 3.55 7.04
C LEU A 68 -23.10 2.61 6.27
N LYS A 69 -23.26 2.86 4.96
CA LYS A 69 -23.85 1.90 4.04
C LYS A 69 -22.81 0.81 3.74
N LYS A 70 -23.17 -0.45 4.02
CA LYS A 70 -22.32 -1.61 3.75
C LYS A 70 -22.72 -2.28 2.41
N PRO A 71 -21.78 -2.93 1.69
CA PRO A 71 -20.36 -3.01 2.00
C PRO A 71 -19.65 -1.65 1.79
N ALA A 72 -18.63 -1.37 2.60
CA ALA A 72 -18.00 -0.05 2.67
C ALA A 72 -16.49 -0.11 2.39
N ILE A 73 -15.99 0.86 1.64
CA ILE A 73 -14.56 1.15 1.54
C ILE A 73 -14.26 2.36 2.42
N ILE A 74 -13.31 2.24 3.34
CA ILE A 74 -12.85 3.32 4.20
C ILE A 74 -11.39 3.62 3.88
N GLY A 75 -11.14 4.82 3.35
CA GLY A 75 -9.82 5.29 2.96
C GLY A 75 -9.05 5.97 4.08
N GLU A 76 -7.72 5.77 4.09
CA GLU A 76 -6.77 6.39 5.02
C GLU A 76 -7.10 6.17 6.51
N VAL A 77 -7.39 4.92 6.88
CA VAL A 77 -7.82 4.51 8.24
C VAL A 77 -6.84 4.85 9.36
N GLN A 78 -5.57 5.11 9.04
CA GLN A 78 -4.61 5.61 10.04
C GLN A 78 -4.95 7.02 10.56
N ARG A 79 -5.84 7.76 9.89
CA ARG A 79 -6.33 9.08 10.34
C ARG A 79 -7.25 8.99 11.56
N VAL A 80 -8.00 7.91 11.69
CA VAL A 80 -8.92 7.67 12.83
C VAL A 80 -8.78 6.21 13.28
N PRO A 81 -7.69 5.84 13.96
CA PRO A 81 -7.47 4.46 14.37
C PRO A 81 -8.53 3.93 15.36
N GLU A 82 -9.30 4.80 16.00
CA GLU A 82 -10.36 4.45 16.94
C GLU A 82 -11.51 3.67 16.27
N ILE A 83 -11.67 3.73 14.94
CA ILE A 83 -12.73 3.03 14.20
C ILE A 83 -12.56 1.49 14.19
N PHE A 84 -11.36 0.97 14.45
CA PHE A 84 -11.11 -0.47 14.40
C PHE A 84 -11.91 -1.26 15.45
N LEU A 85 -12.09 -0.72 16.66
CA LEU A 85 -12.89 -1.37 17.71
C LEU A 85 -14.39 -1.43 17.34
N PRO A 86 -15.03 -0.34 16.87
CA PRO A 86 -16.36 -0.42 16.29
C PRO A 86 -16.49 -1.36 15.10
N ILE A 87 -15.53 -1.40 14.17
CA ILE A 87 -15.53 -2.35 13.06
C ILE A 87 -15.52 -3.77 13.59
N LYS A 88 -14.65 -4.08 14.57
CA LYS A 88 -14.63 -5.39 15.24
C LYS A 88 -16.01 -5.75 15.80
N ALA A 89 -16.62 -4.85 16.56
CA ALA A 89 -17.92 -5.10 17.17
C ALA A 89 -19.03 -5.34 16.12
N ASP A 90 -19.01 -4.60 15.01
CA ASP A 90 -19.98 -4.78 13.92
C ASP A 90 -19.77 -6.10 13.16
N VAL A 91 -18.53 -6.51 12.88
CA VAL A 91 -18.25 -7.80 12.22
C VAL A 91 -18.47 -9.01 13.14
N ASP A 92 -18.30 -8.84 14.46
CA ASP A 92 -18.60 -9.89 15.45
C ASP A 92 -20.10 -10.19 15.51
N GLN A 93 -20.94 -9.16 15.33
CA GLN A 93 -22.39 -9.31 15.29
C GLN A 93 -22.88 -9.85 13.95
N ASN A 94 -22.29 -9.39 12.84
CA ASN A 94 -22.72 -9.70 11.48
C ASN A 94 -21.53 -10.06 10.60
N ARG A 95 -21.05 -11.30 10.74
CA ARG A 95 -19.85 -11.79 10.05
C ARG A 95 -20.14 -12.12 8.58
N ILE A 96 -20.16 -11.08 7.75
CA ILE A 96 -20.32 -11.18 6.29
C ILE A 96 -18.95 -10.95 5.64
N PRO A 97 -18.45 -11.85 4.79
CA PRO A 97 -17.23 -11.62 4.02
C PRO A 97 -17.31 -10.36 3.15
N GLY A 98 -16.19 -9.64 3.01
CA GLY A 98 -16.12 -8.42 2.18
C GLY A 98 -16.92 -7.23 2.73
N ARG A 99 -17.33 -7.27 4.00
CA ARG A 99 -18.12 -6.19 4.59
C ARG A 99 -17.38 -4.84 4.61
N TYR A 100 -16.07 -4.88 4.82
CA TYR A 100 -15.21 -3.70 4.85
C TYR A 100 -13.93 -3.90 4.03
N ILE A 101 -13.63 -2.91 3.19
CA ILE A 101 -12.29 -2.71 2.63
C ILE A 101 -11.70 -1.47 3.29
N LEU A 102 -10.51 -1.59 3.85
CA LEU A 102 -9.80 -0.50 4.49
C LEU A 102 -8.57 -0.17 3.65
N THR A 103 -8.20 1.10 3.54
CA THR A 103 -6.91 1.49 2.95
C THR A 103 -6.10 2.34 3.92
N GLY A 104 -4.78 2.23 3.85
CA GLY A 104 -3.89 3.09 4.64
C GLY A 104 -2.47 3.12 4.10
N SER A 105 -1.83 4.28 4.22
CA SER A 105 -0.45 4.47 3.78
C SER A 105 0.60 4.05 4.81
N ALA A 106 0.30 4.24 6.09
CA ALA A 106 1.07 3.70 7.21
C ALA A 106 0.63 2.26 7.53
N ASN A 107 1.38 1.55 8.37
CA ASN A 107 0.89 0.33 8.99
C ASN A 107 0.16 0.69 10.30
N PRO A 108 -1.18 0.91 10.28
CA PRO A 108 -1.94 1.29 11.48
C PRO A 108 -1.86 0.23 12.58
N LEU A 109 -1.53 -1.02 12.24
CA LEU A 109 -1.35 -2.11 13.21
C LEU A 109 -0.03 -2.00 14.00
N LEU A 110 0.88 -1.10 13.64
CA LEU A 110 2.02 -0.77 14.51
C LEU A 110 1.58 -0.03 15.77
N LEU A 111 0.33 0.47 15.83
CA LEU A 111 -0.24 0.99 17.05
C LEU A 111 -0.53 -0.19 18.00
N PRO A 112 0.11 -0.26 19.18
CA PRO A 112 0.03 -1.42 20.08
C PRO A 112 -1.40 -1.84 20.46
N ARG A 113 -2.33 -0.89 20.48
CA ARG A 113 -3.74 -1.12 20.87
C ARG A 113 -4.60 -1.75 19.76
N LEU A 114 -4.11 -1.77 18.52
CA LEU A 114 -4.91 -2.13 17.34
C LEU A 114 -4.59 -3.51 16.78
N GLY A 115 -3.36 -4.00 17.01
CA GLY A 115 -2.87 -5.31 16.55
C GLY A 115 -3.81 -6.46 16.90
N ASP A 116 -4.43 -6.42 18.07
CA ASP A 116 -5.30 -7.50 18.56
C ASP A 116 -6.77 -7.37 18.17
N SER A 117 -7.23 -6.18 17.77
CA SER A 117 -8.66 -5.92 17.62
C SER A 117 -9.31 -6.69 16.47
N LEU A 118 -8.59 -6.97 15.39
CA LEU A 118 -9.11 -7.64 14.20
C LEU A 118 -8.41 -8.97 13.85
N ALA A 119 -7.67 -9.55 14.78
CA ALA A 119 -7.05 -10.86 14.59
C ALA A 119 -8.12 -11.92 14.19
N GLY A 120 -7.83 -12.68 13.13
CA GLY A 120 -8.73 -13.69 12.56
C GLY A 120 -9.95 -13.16 11.80
N ARG A 121 -10.12 -11.83 11.71
CA ARG A 121 -11.23 -11.14 11.03
C ARG A 121 -10.79 -10.28 9.86
N MET A 122 -9.49 -9.97 9.79
CA MET A 122 -8.94 -9.10 8.78
C MET A 122 -7.84 -9.79 7.98
N GLY A 123 -8.01 -9.80 6.65
CA GLY A 123 -6.92 -10.09 5.72
C GLY A 123 -6.11 -8.83 5.44
N ILE A 124 -4.79 -8.94 5.35
CA ILE A 124 -3.90 -7.83 5.00
C ILE A 124 -3.34 -8.09 3.60
N ILE A 125 -3.42 -7.07 2.75
CA ILE A 125 -2.84 -7.04 1.40
C ILE A 125 -1.85 -5.87 1.35
N ASP A 126 -0.59 -6.17 1.08
CA ASP A 126 0.41 -5.14 0.80
C ASP A 126 0.41 -4.84 -0.71
N LEU A 127 0.02 -3.61 -1.05
CA LEU A 127 0.00 -3.07 -2.40
C LEU A 127 1.26 -2.23 -2.67
N PHE A 128 2.20 -2.86 -3.35
CA PHE A 128 3.37 -2.19 -3.90
C PHE A 128 3.03 -1.36 -5.13
N PRO A 129 3.93 -0.45 -5.55
CA PRO A 129 3.90 0.10 -6.91
C PRO A 129 3.82 -0.99 -7.98
N PHE A 130 3.57 -0.63 -9.24
CA PHE A 130 3.53 -1.59 -10.33
C PHE A 130 4.82 -2.41 -10.38
N SER A 131 4.67 -3.71 -10.56
CA SER A 131 5.75 -4.55 -11.05
C SER A 131 6.04 -4.24 -12.53
N GLN A 132 7.18 -4.70 -13.03
CA GLN A 132 7.53 -4.48 -14.44
C GLN A 132 6.54 -5.16 -15.39
N GLY A 133 6.01 -6.34 -15.03
CA GLY A 133 4.96 -6.98 -15.80
C GLY A 133 3.65 -6.18 -15.76
N GLU A 134 3.22 -5.66 -14.61
CA GLU A 134 2.03 -4.78 -14.54
C GLU A 134 2.20 -3.53 -15.42
N ALA A 135 3.36 -2.87 -15.35
CA ALA A 135 3.67 -1.69 -16.17
C ALA A 135 3.69 -2.01 -17.68
N GLN A 136 4.15 -3.21 -18.05
CA GLN A 136 4.20 -3.69 -19.43
C GLN A 136 2.96 -4.48 -19.87
N GLN A 137 1.95 -4.62 -19.00
CA GLN A 137 0.75 -5.45 -19.22
C GLN A 137 1.07 -6.91 -19.57
N LYS A 138 2.07 -7.48 -18.90
CA LYS A 138 2.51 -8.88 -19.02
C LYS A 138 2.46 -9.55 -17.65
N LYS A 139 2.08 -10.82 -17.62
CA LYS A 139 2.18 -11.63 -16.40
C LYS A 139 3.65 -12.02 -16.16
N GLU A 140 4.19 -11.74 -14.97
CA GLU A 140 5.48 -12.30 -14.58
C GLU A 140 5.36 -13.80 -14.34
N SER A 141 6.33 -14.56 -14.86
CA SER A 141 6.37 -16.02 -14.73
C SER A 141 7.73 -16.56 -14.27
N PHE A 142 8.73 -15.70 -14.09
CA PHE A 142 10.10 -16.11 -13.75
C PHE A 142 10.16 -16.99 -12.49
N ILE A 143 9.48 -16.56 -11.43
CA ILE A 143 9.43 -17.30 -10.17
C ILE A 143 8.71 -18.64 -10.34
N GLU A 144 7.66 -18.69 -11.16
CA GLU A 144 6.87 -19.89 -11.43
C GLU A 144 7.73 -20.96 -12.12
N TYR A 145 8.55 -20.56 -13.11
CA TYR A 145 9.52 -21.45 -13.76
C TYR A 145 10.58 -21.97 -12.79
N ILE A 146 11.14 -21.12 -11.92
CA ILE A 146 12.14 -21.54 -10.91
C ILE A 146 11.56 -22.60 -9.98
N PHE A 147 10.36 -22.37 -9.43
CA PHE A 147 9.75 -23.32 -8.48
C PHE A 147 9.26 -24.60 -9.15
N ALA A 148 8.88 -24.54 -10.43
CA ALA A 148 8.54 -25.73 -11.22
C ALA A 148 9.78 -26.54 -11.64
N ASN A 149 11.00 -26.03 -11.39
CA ASN A 149 12.25 -26.57 -11.90
C ASN A 149 12.25 -26.76 -13.43
N GLU A 150 11.57 -25.83 -14.12
CA GLU A 150 11.42 -25.82 -15.57
C GLU A 150 12.52 -24.97 -16.23
N ILE A 151 12.80 -25.25 -17.50
CA ILE A 151 13.76 -24.47 -18.28
C ILE A 151 13.17 -23.08 -18.50
N ILE A 152 13.88 -22.05 -18.01
CA ILE A 152 13.50 -20.65 -18.20
C ILE A 152 13.48 -20.34 -19.71
N PRO A 153 12.34 -19.89 -20.27
CA PRO A 153 12.23 -19.56 -21.68
C PRO A 153 13.28 -18.54 -22.15
N LYS A 154 13.79 -18.71 -23.37
CA LYS A 154 14.68 -17.73 -24.00
C LYS A 154 14.01 -16.37 -24.27
N THR A 155 12.70 -16.28 -24.12
CA THR A 155 11.92 -15.04 -24.22
C THR A 155 12.14 -14.09 -23.05
N PHE A 156 12.76 -14.55 -21.95
CA PHE A 156 13.36 -13.67 -20.96
C PHE A 156 14.59 -12.99 -21.58
N SER A 157 14.36 -11.93 -22.36
CA SER A 157 15.43 -11.11 -22.92
C SER A 157 16.13 -10.37 -21.80
N ALA A 158 17.47 -10.47 -21.74
CA ALA A 158 18.26 -9.61 -20.89
C ALA A 158 18.06 -8.15 -21.33
N PHE A 159 17.82 -7.27 -20.36
CA PHE A 159 17.88 -5.83 -20.61
C PHE A 159 19.33 -5.46 -20.91
N SER A 160 19.53 -4.55 -21.87
CA SER A 160 20.80 -3.83 -21.94
C SER A 160 21.01 -3.02 -20.66
N GLN A 161 22.26 -2.65 -20.39
CA GLN A 161 22.59 -1.85 -19.21
C GLN A 161 21.84 -0.51 -19.20
N GLU A 162 21.69 0.13 -20.37
CA GLU A 162 20.96 1.39 -20.51
C GLU A 162 19.46 1.22 -20.20
N GLU A 163 18.81 0.20 -20.75
CA GLU A 163 17.40 -0.09 -20.46
C GLU A 163 17.19 -0.38 -18.99
N PHE A 164 18.08 -1.17 -18.38
CA PHE A 164 18.00 -1.49 -16.96
C PHE A 164 18.10 -0.22 -16.10
N HIS A 165 19.02 0.69 -16.40
CA HIS A 165 19.14 1.96 -15.68
C HIS A 165 17.87 2.82 -15.81
N LYS A 166 17.30 2.91 -17.01
CA LYS A 166 16.03 3.64 -17.24
C LYS A 166 14.88 3.06 -16.44
N LEU A 167 14.77 1.73 -16.38
CA LEU A 167 13.75 1.04 -15.58
C LEU A 167 13.95 1.26 -14.08
N LEU A 168 15.20 1.24 -13.60
CA LEU A 168 15.52 1.51 -12.20
C LEU A 168 15.11 2.93 -11.78
N ILE A 169 15.46 3.94 -12.59
CA ILE A 169 15.15 5.35 -12.31
C ILE A 169 13.63 5.59 -12.38
N ARG A 170 12.96 4.99 -13.38
CA ARG A 170 11.51 5.09 -13.51
C ARG A 170 10.76 4.45 -12.35
N GLY A 171 11.24 3.31 -11.86
CA GLY A 171 10.59 2.58 -10.77
C GLY A 171 9.17 2.12 -11.13
N GLY A 172 8.37 1.81 -10.11
CA GLY A 172 7.04 1.21 -10.28
C GLY A 172 5.85 2.12 -10.03
N PHE A 173 6.04 3.38 -9.60
CA PHE A 173 4.88 4.20 -9.21
C PHE A 173 3.92 4.42 -10.39
N PRO A 174 2.60 4.32 -10.20
CA PRO A 174 1.65 4.44 -11.30
C PRO A 174 1.75 5.74 -12.10
N PHE A 175 1.88 6.88 -11.41
CA PHE A 175 1.92 8.19 -12.07
C PHE A 175 3.18 8.39 -12.93
N VAL A 176 4.33 7.87 -12.48
CA VAL A 176 5.60 8.05 -13.20
C VAL A 176 5.69 7.21 -14.47
N GLN A 177 4.86 6.16 -14.62
CA GLN A 177 4.87 5.35 -15.85
C GLN A 177 4.50 6.14 -17.10
N SER A 178 3.74 7.23 -16.96
CA SER A 178 3.33 8.12 -18.06
C SER A 178 4.22 9.34 -18.27
N LEU A 179 5.29 9.49 -17.49
CA LEU A 179 6.17 10.67 -17.55
C LEU A 179 7.38 10.45 -18.46
N SER A 180 7.92 11.55 -18.98
CA SER A 180 9.26 11.58 -19.58
C SER A 180 10.34 11.47 -18.50
N GLU A 181 11.55 11.06 -18.87
CA GLU A 181 12.68 10.86 -17.93
C GLU A 181 12.98 12.10 -17.09
N GLU A 182 13.05 13.29 -17.72
CA GLU A 182 13.25 14.57 -17.02
C GLU A 182 12.18 14.85 -15.94
N LYS A 183 10.92 14.49 -16.21
CA LYS A 183 9.80 14.74 -15.28
C LYS A 183 9.76 13.73 -14.14
N ILE A 184 10.35 12.55 -14.31
CA ILE A 184 10.44 11.53 -13.26
C ILE A 184 11.28 12.06 -12.10
N GLU A 185 12.43 12.69 -12.38
CA GLU A 185 13.32 13.22 -11.35
C GLU A 185 12.62 14.30 -10.50
N ILE A 186 11.92 15.24 -11.16
CA ILE A 186 11.14 16.29 -10.49
C ILE A 186 10.10 15.67 -9.54
N TRP A 187 9.36 14.68 -10.03
CA TRP A 187 8.31 14.02 -9.23
C TRP A 187 8.90 13.22 -8.07
N MET A 188 9.96 12.43 -8.30
CA MET A 188 10.60 11.62 -7.27
C MET A 188 11.19 12.50 -6.17
N GLY A 189 11.82 13.63 -6.53
CA GLY A 189 12.31 14.62 -5.58
C GLY A 189 11.20 15.19 -4.70
N ALA A 190 10.09 15.60 -5.30
CA ALA A 190 8.94 16.13 -4.56
C ALA A 190 8.27 15.07 -3.65
N TYR A 191 8.19 13.82 -4.14
CA TYR A 191 7.67 12.69 -3.37
C TYR A 191 8.52 12.42 -2.13
N LEU A 192 9.84 12.33 -2.28
CA LEU A 192 10.77 12.09 -1.18
C LEU A 192 10.72 13.22 -0.14
N GLN A 193 10.73 14.49 -0.57
CA GLN A 193 10.60 15.63 0.33
C GLN A 193 9.32 15.56 1.17
N THR A 194 8.17 15.33 0.51
CA THR A 194 6.88 15.24 1.20
C THR A 194 6.83 14.09 2.20
N MET A 195 7.38 12.93 1.82
CA MET A 195 7.43 11.74 2.69
C MET A 195 8.29 11.99 3.92
N LEU A 196 9.45 12.62 3.76
CA LEU A 196 10.37 12.98 4.84
C LEU A 196 9.77 14.02 5.78
N ASP A 197 9.15 15.07 5.23
CA ASP A 197 8.63 16.19 6.03
C ASP A 197 7.35 15.82 6.79
N ARG A 198 6.49 14.98 6.20
CA ARG A 198 5.16 14.70 6.74
C ARG A 198 5.06 13.33 7.38
N ASP A 199 5.40 12.27 6.65
CA ASP A 199 5.07 10.90 7.06
C ASP A 199 6.02 10.41 8.16
N VAL A 200 7.30 10.73 8.07
CA VAL A 200 8.29 10.39 9.11
C VAL A 200 7.97 11.11 10.42
N ARG A 201 7.53 12.38 10.36
CA ARG A 201 7.12 13.14 11.54
C ARG A 201 5.84 12.61 12.18
N GLU A 202 4.85 12.20 11.37
CA GLU A 202 3.58 11.64 11.85
C GLU A 202 3.75 10.26 12.51
N ILE A 203 4.70 9.44 12.04
CA ILE A 203 4.88 8.05 12.51
C ILE A 203 5.63 7.96 13.83
N SER A 204 6.34 9.00 14.29
CA SER A 204 7.11 8.85 15.54
C SER A 204 7.71 10.12 16.16
N ASN A 205 7.85 10.07 17.49
CA ASN A 205 8.83 10.81 18.31
C ASN A 205 10.29 10.37 18.03
N ILE A 206 10.65 9.98 16.80
CA ILE A 206 12.03 9.56 16.48
C ILE A 206 12.95 10.79 16.56
N ALA A 207 13.97 10.71 17.42
CA ALA A 207 15.11 11.61 17.40
C ALA A 207 15.91 11.38 16.10
N GLY A 208 16.37 12.45 15.43
CA GLY A 208 17.23 12.32 14.25
C GLY A 208 16.54 12.45 12.88
N LEU A 209 15.45 13.22 12.77
CA LEU A 209 14.84 13.57 11.47
C LEU A 209 15.86 14.14 10.45
N ARG A 210 16.95 14.73 10.94
CA ARG A 210 18.04 15.31 10.13
C ARG A 210 18.84 14.25 9.37
N ASP A 211 18.86 13.01 9.83
CA ASP A 211 19.72 11.95 9.29
C ASP A 211 18.99 11.08 8.24
N PHE A 212 17.66 11.22 8.15
CA PHE A 212 16.84 10.48 7.18
C PHE A 212 17.25 10.68 5.71
N PRO A 213 17.58 11.89 5.22
CA PRO A 213 18.09 12.06 3.86
C PRO A 213 19.38 11.28 3.60
N LEU A 214 20.25 11.14 4.60
CA LEU A 214 21.46 10.31 4.50
C LEU A 214 21.09 8.82 4.49
N LEU A 215 20.19 8.41 5.39
CA LEU A 215 19.67 7.04 5.43
C LEU A 215 19.12 6.59 4.08
N PHE A 216 18.30 7.42 3.42
CA PHE A 216 17.75 7.12 2.11
C PHE A 216 18.83 6.96 1.04
N ARG A 217 19.86 7.81 1.05
CA ARG A 217 21.00 7.68 0.12
C ARG A 217 21.77 6.39 0.35
N LEU A 218 22.06 6.05 1.60
CA LEU A 218 22.74 4.79 1.95
C LEU A 218 21.92 3.58 1.51
N LEU A 219 20.60 3.57 1.75
CA LEU A 219 19.70 2.51 1.30
C LEU A 219 19.68 2.39 -0.22
N ALA A 220 19.65 3.51 -0.95
CA ALA A 220 19.64 3.51 -2.41
C ALA A 220 20.90 2.82 -2.99
N THR A 221 22.08 3.07 -2.41
CA THR A 221 23.34 2.43 -2.84
C THR A 221 23.40 0.93 -2.54
N ARG A 222 22.55 0.43 -1.65
CA ARG A 222 22.50 -0.98 -1.22
C ARG A 222 21.32 -1.73 -1.82
N THR A 223 20.65 -1.18 -2.83
CA THR A 223 19.56 -1.86 -3.55
C THR A 223 20.02 -3.23 -4.06
N ALA A 224 19.13 -4.23 -3.96
CA ALA A 224 19.39 -5.63 -4.34
C ALA A 224 20.51 -6.36 -3.54
N ASN A 225 20.91 -5.82 -2.39
CA ASN A 225 21.76 -6.53 -1.42
C ASN A 225 20.95 -6.98 -0.19
N LEU A 226 21.53 -7.88 0.60
CA LEU A 226 20.98 -8.24 1.90
C LEU A 226 21.05 -7.03 2.84
N LEU A 227 19.90 -6.68 3.45
CA LEU A 227 19.82 -5.58 4.38
C LEU A 227 20.56 -5.92 5.68
N ASN A 228 21.66 -5.21 5.95
CA ASN A 228 22.38 -5.29 7.21
C ASN A 228 22.13 -4.00 8.02
N ILE A 229 21.27 -4.11 9.04
CA ILE A 229 20.89 -2.99 9.90
C ILE A 229 22.08 -2.48 10.72
N SER A 230 22.94 -3.38 11.20
CA SER A 230 24.12 -3.01 11.99
C SER A 230 25.11 -2.19 11.16
N ASP A 231 25.32 -2.58 9.91
CA ASP A 231 26.18 -1.86 8.97
C ASP A 231 25.59 -0.49 8.59
N LEU A 232 24.27 -0.41 8.37
CA LEU A 232 23.56 0.84 8.12
C LEU A 232 23.65 1.81 9.30
N SER A 233 23.49 1.31 10.52
CA SER A 233 23.60 2.12 11.74
C SER A 233 25.00 2.68 11.99
N ARG A 234 26.06 2.02 11.50
CA ARG A 234 27.45 2.53 11.57
C ARG A 234 27.77 3.56 10.49
N SER A 235 27.00 3.52 9.39
CA SER A 235 27.17 4.40 8.23
C SER A 235 26.37 5.70 8.35
N LEU A 236 25.39 5.74 9.25
CA LEU A 236 24.62 6.92 9.67
C LEU A 236 25.42 7.75 10.67
#